data_AF-A0A380Q5Q7-F1
#
_entry.id   AF-A0A380Q5Q7-F1
#
_cell.length_a   1.000
_cell.length_b   1.000
_cell.length_c   1.000
_cell.angle_alpha   90.00
_cell.angle_beta   90.00
_cell.angle_gamma   90.00
#
_symmetry.space_group_name_H-M   'P 1'
#
loop_
_entity.id
_entity.type
_entity.pdbx_description
1 polymer ?
#
loop_
_entity_poly.entity_id
_entity_poly.type
_entity_poly.pdbx_seq_one_letter_code
_entity_poly.pdbx_strand_id
1 'polypeptide(L)' 'MLNVTPQIQQAILNNASPAKLVQIAQKQEQTALLCAGLALIEKGITTLSEINRIVGFVAEIEATS' A
#
# COMPACT_ATOMS: atom_id res chain seq x y z
N MET A 1 6.46 -5.16 -0.02
CA MET A 1 6.09 -6.38 0.74
C MET A 1 5.89 -5.97 2.18
N LEU A 2 4.76 -6.31 2.80
CA LEU A 2 4.50 -5.94 4.20
C LEU A 2 5.33 -6.86 5.11
N ASN A 3 6.29 -6.29 5.84
CA ASN A 3 7.06 -7.03 6.82
C ASN A 3 6.43 -6.84 8.21
N VAL A 4 6.12 -7.95 8.89
CA VAL A 4 5.49 -7.93 10.23
C VAL A 4 6.56 -7.60 11.27
N THR A 5 6.91 -6.32 11.37
CA THR A 5 7.87 -5.82 12.37
C THR A 5 7.26 -5.83 13.77
N PRO A 6 8.07 -5.78 14.85
CA PRO A 6 7.55 -5.68 16.21
C PRO A 6 6.56 -4.53 16.41
N GLN A 7 6.76 -3.37 15.76
CA GLN A 7 5.80 -2.27 15.85
C GLN A 7 4.47 -2.57 15.14
N ILE A 8 4.51 -3.22 13.97
CA ILE A 8 3.30 -3.69 13.27
C ILE A 8 2.57 -4.72 14.14
N GLN A 9 3.29 -5.68 14.72
CA GLN A 9 2.72 -6.70 15.60
C GLN A 9 2.04 -6.09 16.82
N GLN A 10 2.69 -5.13 17.49
CA GLN A 10 2.11 -4.44 18.63
C GLN A 10 0.84 -3.65 18.23
N ALA A 11 0.85 -3.03 17.07
CA ALA A 11 -0.33 -2.32 16.56
C ALA A 11 -1.49 -3.28 16.27
N ILE A 12 -1.21 -4.45 15.71
CA ILE A 12 -2.23 -5.51 15.51
C ILE A 12 -2.81 -5.96 16.86
N LEU A 13 -1.97 -6.24 17.86
CA LEU A 13 -2.40 -6.64 19.20
C LEU A 13 -3.28 -5.56 19.88
N ASN A 14 -3.06 -4.30 19.54
CA ASN A 14 -3.84 -3.16 20.03
C ASN A 14 -5.08 -2.86 19.18
N ASN A 15 -5.47 -3.75 18.27
CA ASN A 15 -6.58 -3.57 17.32
C ASN A 15 -6.48 -2.27 16.51
N ALA A 16 -5.27 -1.88 16.10
CA ALA A 16 -5.07 -0.72 15.24
C ALA A 16 -5.78 -0.91 13.89
N SER A 17 -6.40 0.17 13.40
CA SER A 17 -7.08 0.15 12.10
C SER A 17 -6.10 -0.13 10.94
N PRO A 18 -6.58 -0.68 9.81
CA PRO A 18 -5.76 -0.89 8.62
C PRO A 18 -5.02 0.39 8.17
N ALA A 19 -5.70 1.55 8.22
CA ALA A 19 -5.08 2.84 7.92
C ALA A 19 -3.88 3.15 8.84
N LYS A 20 -3.97 2.81 10.12
CA LYS A 20 -2.86 2.99 11.06
C LYS A 20 -1.71 2.04 10.77
N LEU A 21 -1.99 0.79 10.38
CA LEU A 21 -0.97 -0.18 9.98
C LEU A 21 -0.23 0.28 8.73
N VAL A 22 -0.94 0.84 7.75
CA VAL A 22 -0.33 1.45 6.54
C VAL A 22 0.60 2.60 6.92
N GLN A 23 0.19 3.49 7.84
CA GLN A 23 1.06 4.58 8.31
C GLN A 23 2.33 4.06 8.99
N ILE A 24 2.23 2.99 9.77
CA ILE A 24 3.40 2.37 10.43
C ILE A 24 4.33 1.78 9.36
N ALA A 25 3.79 1.05 8.38
CA ALA A 25 4.58 0.45 7.31
C ALA A 25 5.27 1.51 6.43
N GLN A 26 4.58 2.61 6.09
CA GLN A 26 5.15 3.73 5.33
C GLN A 26 6.32 4.39 6.06
N LYS A 27 6.21 4.59 7.38
CA LYS A 27 7.30 5.13 8.22
C LYS A 27 8.52 4.20 8.29
N GLN A 28 8.32 2.91 8.00
CA GLN A 28 9.37 1.90 7.93
C GLN A 28 9.87 1.67 6.50
N GLU A 29 9.63 2.64 5.60
CA GLU A 29 10.05 2.62 4.20
C GLU A 29 9.51 1.43 3.39
N GLN A 30 8.45 0.78 3.89
CA GLN A 30 7.85 -0.34 3.19
C GLN A 30 7.04 0.18 2.01
N THR A 31 7.44 -0.25 0.81
CA THR A 31 6.86 0.22 -0.45
C THR A 31 5.44 -0.30 -0.65
N ALA A 32 4.52 0.61 -0.93
CA ALA A 32 3.16 0.29 -1.36
C ALA A 32 3.15 -0.29 -2.78
N LEU A 33 2.12 -1.09 -3.10
CA LEU A 33 2.01 -1.75 -4.42
C LEU A 33 2.00 -0.74 -5.57
N LEU A 34 1.30 0.39 -5.42
CA LEU A 34 1.28 1.47 -6.43
C LEU A 34 2.68 2.01 -6.72
N CYS A 35 3.45 2.35 -5.68
CA CYS A 35 4.80 2.89 -5.84
C CYS A 35 5.73 1.88 -6.52
N ALA A 36 5.64 0.60 -6.15
CA ALA A 36 6.39 -0.46 -6.83
C ALA A 36 6.00 -0.57 -8.30
N GLY A 37 4.71 -0.46 -8.62
CA GLY A 37 4.20 -0.44 -9.99
C GLY A 37 4.72 0.74 -10.81
N LEU A 38 4.70 1.95 -10.26
CA LEU A 38 5.24 3.14 -10.93
C LEU A 38 6.74 2.97 -11.27
N ALA A 39 7.53 2.43 -10.35
CA ALA A 39 8.95 2.14 -10.61
C ALA A 39 9.17 1.10 -11.73
N LEU A 40 8.21 0.20 -11.99
CA LEU A 40 8.27 -0.74 -13.10
C LEU A 40 7.85 -0.09 -14.44
N ILE A 41 6.96 0.91 -14.40
CA ILE A 41 6.60 1.71 -15.58
C ILE A 41 7.81 2.53 -16.04
N GLU A 42 8.52 3.18 -15.11
CA GLU A 42 9.73 3.95 -15.43
C GLU A 42 10.82 3.09 -16.10
N LYS A 43 10.85 1.79 -15.80
CA LYS A 43 11.76 0.81 -16.40
C LYS A 43 11.26 0.24 -17.73
N GLY A 44 10.08 0.64 -18.19
CA GLY A 44 9.45 0.13 -19.42
C GLY A 44 8.99 -1.34 -19.33
N ILE A 45 8.86 -1.89 -18.11
CA ILE A 45 8.51 -3.30 -17.90
C ILE A 45 6.99 -3.52 -17.98
N THR A 46 6.21 -2.51 -17.58
CA THR A 46 4.74 -2.55 -17.57
C THR A 46 4.16 -1.20 -17.97
N THR A 47 2.84 -1.09 -17.99
CA THR A 47 2.12 0.11 -18.41
C THR A 47 1.29 0.70 -17.27
N LEU A 48 0.97 1.99 -17.39
CA LEU A 48 0.05 2.66 -16.47
C LEU A 48 -1.33 1.99 -16.43
N SER A 49 -1.84 1.56 -17.59
CA SER A 49 -3.11 0.83 -17.69
C SER A 49 -3.09 -0.46 -16.88
N GLU A 50 -1.97 -1.19 -16.91
CA GLU A 50 -1.84 -2.44 -16.18
C GLU A 50 -1.75 -2.21 -14.67
N ILE A 51 -1.02 -1.18 -14.23
CA ILE A 51 -0.97 -0.82 -12.80
C ILE A 51 -2.35 -0.38 -12.30
N ASN A 52 -3.09 0.42 -13.07
CA ASN A 52 -4.44 0.83 -12.71
C ASN A 52 -5.41 -0.36 -12.60
N ARG A 53 -5.29 -1.36 -13.49
CA ARG A 53 -6.11 -2.59 -13.46
C ARG A 53 -5.85 -3.43 -12.20
N ILE A 54 -4.61 -3.49 -11.72
CA ILE A 54 -4.20 -4.35 -10.61
C ILE A 54 -4.40 -3.69 -9.25
N VAL A 55 -3.97 -2.43 -9.10
CA VAL A 55 -4.08 -1.71 -7.82
C VAL A 55 -5.51 -1.23 -7.59
N GLY A 56 -6.31 -1.12 -8.66
CA GLY A 56 -7.60 -0.48 -8.64
C GLY A 56 -7.49 1.03 -8.45
N PHE A 57 -8.58 1.75 -8.71
CA PHE A 57 -8.71 3.11 -8.23
C PHE A 57 -8.94 3.04 -6.72
N VAL A 58 -8.00 3.55 -5.93
CA VAL A 58 -8.21 3.81 -4.49
C VAL A 58 -9.36 4.82 -4.25
N ALA A 59 -9.96 5.36 -5.31
CA ALA A 59 -11.00 6.39 -5.29
C ALA A 59 -12.43 5.90 -4.99
N GLU A 60 -12.73 4.60 -4.99
CA GLU A 60 -14.12 4.13 -4.75
C GLU A 60 -14.50 3.97 -3.27
N ILE A 61 -13.59 4.22 -2.32
CA ILE A 61 -13.87 4.05 -0.88
C ILE A 61 -14.43 5.35 -0.24
N GLU A 62 -14.46 6.47 -0.96
CA GLU A 62 -15.10 7.73 -0.49
C GLU A 62 -16.51 7.97 -1.04
N ALA A 63 -17.18 6.95 -1.60
CA ALA A 63 -18.55 7.06 -2.15
C ALA A 63 -19.68 6.53 -1.23
N THR A 64 -19.37 6.25 0.04
CA THR A 64 -20.39 6.05 1.09
C THR A 64 -20.03 6.90 2.29
N SER A 65 -20.34 8.20 2.17
CA SER A 65 -20.53 9.12 3.29
C SER A 65 -21.83 8.80 4.03
#